data_AF-A0A1N7C046-F1
#
_entry.id   AF-A0A1N7C046-F1
#
_cell.length_a   1.000
_cell.length_b   1.000
_cell.length_c   1.000
_cell.angle_alpha   90.00
_cell.angle_beta   90.00
_cell.angle_gamma   90.00
#
_symmetry.space_group_name_H-M   'P 1'
#
loop_
_entity.id
_entity.type
_entity.pdbx_description
1 polymer ?
#
loop_
_entity_poly.entity_id
_entity_poly.type
_entity_poly.pdbx_seq_one_letter_code
_entity_poly.pdbx_strand_id
1 'polypeptide(L)' 'MTITKHCIERFRERVTEAPVDFIYSFILEDLKNSILLYAIDGVEKRYINGLLYVVKENRVITLYLYRA' A
#
# COMPACT_ATOMS: atom_id res chain seq x y z
N MET A 1 -9.10 6.19 -4.92
CA MET A 1 -8.15 5.90 -3.85
C MET A 1 -6.97 6.85 -3.99
N THR A 2 -6.53 7.48 -2.90
CA THR A 2 -5.41 8.44 -2.93
C THR A 2 -4.19 7.83 -2.25
N ILE A 3 -3.04 7.81 -2.92
CA ILE A 3 -1.80 7.33 -2.30
C ILE A 3 -1.06 8.53 -1.71
N THR A 4 -0.73 8.46 -0.42
CA THR A 4 -0.03 9.56 0.26
C THR A 4 1.44 9.60 -0.15
N LYS A 5 2.06 10.79 -0.11
CA LYS A 5 3.51 10.95 -0.30
C LYS A 5 4.29 10.02 0.63
N HIS A 6 3.85 9.90 1.89
CA HIS A 6 4.48 9.00 2.85
C HIS A 6 4.51 7.55 2.35
N CYS A 7 3.39 7.02 1.85
CA CYS A 7 3.33 5.68 1.29
C CYS A 7 4.32 5.47 0.13
N ILE A 8 4.44 6.44 -0.78
CA ILE A 8 5.37 6.38 -1.91
C ILE A 8 6.82 6.32 -1.45
N GLU A 9 7.23 7.20 -0.52
CA GLU A 9 8.59 7.16 0.02
C GLU A 9 8.89 5.84 0.72
N ARG A 10 7.91 5.30 1.47
CA ARG A 10 8.04 3.99 2.13
C ARG A 10 8.13 2.83 1.13
N PHE A 11 7.45 2.91 0.00
CA PHE A 11 7.60 1.96 -1.10
C PHE A 11 9.02 2.04 -1.67
N ARG A 12 9.54 3.25 -1.89
CA ARG A 12 10.89 3.45 -2.43
C ARG A 12 11.97 2.87 -1.55
N GLU A 13 11.91 3.17 -0.25
CA GLU A 13 12.87 2.69 0.75
C GLU A 13 12.89 1.15 0.90
N ARG A 14 11.77 0.48 0.62
CA ARG A 14 11.56 -0.94 0.99
C ARG A 14 11.45 -1.88 -0.20
N VAL A 15 11.09 -1.39 -1.37
CA VAL A 15 10.76 -2.21 -2.55
C VAL A 15 11.62 -1.84 -3.74
N THR A 16 11.60 -0.57 -4.18
CA THR A 16 12.33 -0.13 -5.39
C THR A 16 12.41 1.40 -5.53
N GLU A 17 13.53 1.92 -6.01
CA GLU A 17 13.73 3.36 -6.28
C GLU A 17 13.06 3.86 -7.58
N ALA A 18 12.00 3.19 -8.04
CA ALA A 18 11.33 3.50 -9.30
C ALA A 18 10.70 4.92 -9.29
N PRO A 19 10.39 5.50 -10.48
CA PRO A 19 9.70 6.77 -10.57
C PRO A 19 8.36 6.77 -9.83
N VAL A 20 7.98 7.94 -9.30
CA VAL A 20 6.75 8.14 -8.52
C VAL A 20 5.50 7.67 -9.27
N ASP A 21 5.38 7.99 -10.55
CA ASP A 21 4.20 7.63 -11.36
C ASP A 21 4.05 6.12 -11.54
N PHE A 22 5.18 5.41 -11.65
CA PHE A 22 5.20 3.95 -11.71
C PHE A 22 4.73 3.35 -10.38
N ILE A 23 5.29 3.82 -9.26
CA ILE A 23 4.91 3.35 -7.92
C ILE A 23 3.43 3.62 -7.65
N TYR A 24 2.95 4.80 -8.02
CA TYR A 24 1.55 5.18 -7.86
C TYR A 24 0.63 4.23 -8.62
N SER A 25 0.94 4.00 -9.90
CA SER A 25 0.16 3.09 -10.76
C SER A 25 0.21 1.64 -10.27
N PHE A 26 1.40 1.18 -9.84
CA PHE A 26 1.61 -0.14 -9.28
C PHE A 26 0.74 -0.37 -8.04
N ILE A 27 0.81 0.52 -7.04
CA ILE A 27 0.05 0.38 -5.79
C ILE A 27 -1.46 0.37 -6.07
N LEU A 28 -1.95 1.20 -7.00
CA LEU A 28 -3.38 1.20 -7.35
C LEU A 28 -3.83 -0.11 -7.98
N GLU A 29 -3.01 -0.69 -8.85
CA GLU A 29 -3.33 -1.96 -9.50
C GLU A 29 -3.22 -3.15 -8.53
N ASP A 30 -2.17 -3.16 -7.71
CA ASP A 30 -1.93 -4.22 -6.72
C ASP A 30 -3.05 -4.23 -5.65
N LEU A 31 -3.53 -3.04 -5.23
CA LEU A 31 -4.63 -2.95 -4.28
C LEU A 31 -5.96 -3.51 -4.80
N LYS A 32 -6.22 -3.50 -6.12
CA LYS A 32 -7.45 -4.10 -6.69
C LYS A 32 -7.50 -5.61 -6.46
N ASN A 33 -6.34 -6.25 -6.44
CA ASN A 33 -6.20 -7.70 -6.26
C ASN A 33 -5.87 -8.08 -4.81
N SER A 34 -5.79 -7.10 -3.91
CA SER A 34 -5.42 -7.32 -2.52
C SER A 34 -6.53 -7.94 -1.67
N ILE A 35 -6.11 -8.81 -0.75
CA ILE A 35 -6.99 -9.47 0.22
C ILE A 35 -7.13 -8.57 1.44
N LEU A 36 -8.36 -8.26 1.85
CA LEU A 36 -8.62 -7.60 3.12
C LEU A 36 -8.37 -8.61 4.26
N LEU A 37 -7.37 -8.34 5.11
CA LEU A 37 -7.11 -9.19 6.27
C LEU A 37 -8.05 -8.86 7.42
N TYR A 38 -8.14 -7.57 7.76
CA TYR A 38 -9.04 -7.06 8.79
C TYR A 38 -9.22 -5.54 8.66
N ALA A 39 -10.25 -5.01 9.34
CA ALA A 39 -10.51 -3.59 9.45
C ALA A 39 -10.92 -3.23 10.89
N ILE A 40 -10.31 -2.18 11.45
CA ILE A 40 -10.63 -1.65 12.79
C ILE A 40 -10.64 -0.12 12.69
N ASP A 41 -11.68 0.54 13.20
CA ASP A 41 -11.84 2.00 13.22
C ASP A 41 -11.63 2.67 11.84
N GLY A 42 -12.15 2.05 10.78
CA GLY A 42 -12.03 2.54 9.40
C GLY A 42 -10.62 2.43 8.81
N VAL A 43 -9.70 1.73 9.49
CA VAL A 43 -8.37 1.37 8.99
C VAL A 43 -8.39 -0.07 8.50
N GLU A 44 -8.25 -0.24 7.20
CA GLU A 44 -8.10 -1.54 6.54
C GLU A 44 -6.63 -1.94 6.46
N LYS A 45 -6.37 -3.22 6.72
CA LYS A 45 -5.10 -3.88 6.42
C LYS A 45 -5.30 -4.82 5.25
N ARG A 46 -4.65 -4.53 4.12
CA ARG A 46 -4.81 -5.28 2.88
C ARG A 46 -3.48 -5.91 2.49
N TYR A 47 -3.51 -7.19 2.14
CA TYR A 47 -2.31 -7.96 1.84
C TYR A 47 -2.31 -8.46 0.40
N ILE A 48 -1.15 -8.35 -0.25
CA ILE A 48 -0.87 -8.95 -1.55
C ILE A 48 0.64 -9.02 -1.77
N ASN A 49 1.14 -10.11 -2.37
CA ASN A 49 2.51 -10.23 -2.84
C ASN A 49 3.60 -9.84 -1.82
N GLY A 50 3.41 -10.15 -0.53
CA GLY A 50 4.38 -9.79 0.52
C GLY A 50 4.29 -8.33 0.98
N LEU A 51 3.31 -7.56 0.51
CA LEU A 51 3.04 -6.18 0.91
C LEU A 51 1.76 -6.11 1.75
N LEU A 52 1.87 -5.44 2.90
CA LEU A 52 0.73 -5.11 3.75
C LEU A 52 0.45 -3.61 3.67
N TYR A 53 -0.61 -3.24 2.95
CA TYR A 53 -1.08 -1.88 2.82
C TYR A 53 -1.97 -1.48 4.00
N VAL A 54 -1.81 -0.23 4.44
CA VAL A 54 -2.67 0.42 5.43
C VAL A 54 -3.51 1.47 4.74
N VAL A 55 -4.82 1.23 4.68
CA VAL A 55 -5.77 2.11 4.00
C VAL A 55 -6.73 2.70 5.04
N LYS A 56 -6.93 4.02 5.03
CA LYS A 56 -7.93 4.70 5.87
C LYS A 56 -8.67 5.71 5.01
N GLU A 57 -10.00 5.74 5.08
CA GLU A 57 -10.83 6.73 4.34
C GLU A 57 -10.46 6.81 2.84
N ASN A 58 -10.28 5.66 2.18
CA ASN A 58 -9.86 5.56 0.77
C ASN A 58 -8.47 6.16 0.45
N ARG A 59 -7.61 6.33 1.48
CA ARG A 59 -6.22 6.78 1.35
C ARG A 59 -5.24 5.69 1.77
N VAL A 60 -4.23 5.43 0.95
CA VAL A 60 -3.12 4.54 1.29
C VAL A 60 -2.09 5.33 2.09
N ILE A 61 -2.07 5.08 3.40
CA ILE A 61 -1.23 5.85 4.34
C ILE A 61 0.20 5.33 4.30
N THR A 62 0.37 4.02 4.38
CA THR A 62 1.70 3.39 4.44
C THR A 62 1.61 1.92 4.02
N LEU A 63 2.76 1.27 3.95
CA LEU A 63 2.90 -0.16 3.69
C LEU A 63 4.03 -0.77 4.49
N TYR A 64 3.97 -2.08 4.68
CA TYR A 64 5.03 -2.88 5.29
C TYR A 64 5.37 -4.08 4.40
N LEU A 65 6.62 -4.52 4.45
CA LEU A 65 6.98 -5.84 3.95
C LEU A 65 6.45 -6.85 4.96
N TYR A 66 5.49 -7.67 4.54
CA TYR A 66 4.90 -8.71 5.36
C TYR A 66 5.64 -10.01 5.08
N ARG A 67 6.45 -10.43 6.05
CA ARG A 67 7.06 -11.76 6.08
C ARG A 67 6.26 -12.58 7.08
N ALA A 68 5.65 -13.66 6.59
CA ALA A 68 5.03 -14.68 7.43
C ALA A 68 6.08 -15.44 8.23
#